data_AF-A0A2E9LWB0-F1
#
_entry.id   AF-A0A2E9LWB0-F1
#
_cell.length_a   1.000
_cell.length_b   1.000
_cell.length_c   1.000
_cell.angle_alpha   90.00
_cell.angle_beta   90.00
_cell.angle_gamma   90.00
#
_symmetry.space_group_name_H-M   'P 1'
#
loop_
_entity.id
_entity.type
_entity.pdbx_description
1 polymer ?
#
loop_
_entity_poly.entity_id
_entity_poly.type
_entity_poly.pdbx_seq_one_letter_code
_entity_poly.pdbx_strand_id
1 'polypeptide(L)'
;MDIFLFGHGPRKGETQVLSEPMQRWLANTEVVRCIIFTVNETDLSLLVNEIKSSSKSAELHIEFCPIQPISTETATSPSDLFGQPWEALNIMVKQVAASHQSTFFGGRGSALYDHLLWLTAQCFEKATHMNIDSAQPSLAFADENVGGEKSNQAMAGLLHFHLEDLIRGRDDDENTGFSDAARLVNYSGAGLLAGIHKALEPCLKKNMIGRTEVTEGSVTYNLLPDGLTKAAQAWWENKNKPNDFEKTLNIVFGRLPRVQSSDNHGNKYAFEEFFRFMYPLQPVDGLMTVVQRIDDDIEGTHILTLNEAIERFADSHFIGDLLHCKMVLDRRTQENRTQTSQHLVVLNPVATPDFHQEFILALLQTCLVFEQKHGLRNWMIDITKPMASLRSAVSTFSFLFNSPTSYIIKDDESVGKVSPLRVKHMAMRVPNRSAYGVLGQQRDAHGNNTGEANFLITMMLMEDLKIQPAGLLGFNPMVPETKPSGTGLTFNEVKNFARELVSEINLAKGISNSTRTTDPLVTRGLVEKVEGKPATFQLTYAGRFVATQLHHLRISEGGN
;
A
#
# COMPACT_ATOMS: atom_id res chain seq x y z
N MET A 1 -9.68 -15.09 16.97
CA MET A 1 -9.06 -14.27 15.90
C MET A 1 -8.23 -13.15 16.53
N ASP A 2 -7.17 -12.71 15.87
CA ASP A 2 -6.33 -11.61 16.35
C ASP A 2 -6.71 -10.29 15.65
N ILE A 3 -6.67 -9.16 16.36
CA ILE A 3 -6.84 -7.83 15.76
C ILE A 3 -5.62 -6.94 15.99
N PHE A 4 -5.33 -6.09 15.01
CA PHE A 4 -4.18 -5.20 15.00
C PHE A 4 -4.63 -3.79 14.64
N LEU A 5 -4.26 -2.78 15.43
CA LEU A 5 -4.63 -1.38 15.19
C LEU A 5 -3.62 -0.41 15.81
N PHE A 6 -3.61 0.83 15.35
CA PHE A 6 -2.86 1.90 16.01
C PHE A 6 -3.65 2.52 17.15
N GLY A 7 -2.99 2.81 18.26
CA GLY A 7 -3.56 3.59 19.35
C GLY A 7 -3.99 4.97 18.86
N HIS A 8 -5.25 5.34 19.13
CA HIS A 8 -5.83 6.62 18.72
C HIS A 8 -6.87 7.09 19.75
N GLY A 9 -7.11 8.40 19.75
CA GLY A 9 -8.17 9.02 20.53
C GLY A 9 -9.47 9.20 19.73
N PRO A 10 -10.52 9.73 20.37
CA PRO A 10 -11.76 10.10 19.68
C PRO A 10 -11.49 11.17 18.62
N ARG A 11 -12.32 11.24 17.56
CA ARG A 11 -12.18 12.37 16.63
C ARG A 11 -12.54 13.65 17.35
N LYS A 12 -12.07 14.76 16.80
CA LYS A 12 -12.45 16.09 17.28
C LYS A 12 -13.98 16.22 17.27
N GLY A 13 -14.57 16.43 18.44
CA GLY A 13 -16.02 16.55 18.63
C GLY A 13 -16.75 15.25 18.96
N GLU A 14 -16.06 14.11 18.95
CA GLU A 14 -16.60 12.81 19.37
C GLU A 14 -16.23 12.51 20.83
N THR A 15 -17.10 11.79 21.53
CA THR A 15 -16.85 11.29 22.90
C THR A 15 -16.44 9.82 22.92
N GLN A 16 -16.67 9.10 21.82
CA GLN A 16 -16.30 7.70 21.63
C GLN A 16 -15.08 7.59 20.72
N VAL A 17 -14.25 6.59 20.97
CA VAL A 17 -13.08 6.30 20.13
C VAL A 17 -13.45 5.41 18.95
N LEU A 18 -14.23 4.35 19.23
CA LEU A 18 -14.67 3.38 18.24
C LEU A 18 -15.95 3.86 17.56
N SER A 19 -15.97 3.71 16.23
CA SER A 19 -17.18 3.92 15.43
C SER A 19 -18.26 2.89 15.78
N GLU A 20 -19.53 3.23 15.58
CA GLU A 20 -20.63 2.29 15.77
C GLU A 20 -20.47 1.01 14.91
N PRO A 21 -20.09 1.07 13.62
CA PRO A 21 -19.79 -0.12 12.84
C PRO A 21 -18.72 -1.03 13.48
N MET A 22 -17.66 -0.44 14.04
CA MET A 22 -16.60 -1.20 14.71
C MET A 22 -17.08 -1.85 16.01
N GLN A 23 -17.85 -1.13 16.82
CA GLN A 23 -18.45 -1.69 18.04
C GLN A 23 -19.36 -2.88 17.71
N ARG A 24 -20.21 -2.75 16.69
CA ARG A 24 -21.07 -3.85 16.20
C ARG A 24 -20.25 -5.01 15.67
N TRP A 25 -19.14 -4.75 14.98
CA TRP A 25 -18.27 -5.81 14.47
C TRP A 25 -17.60 -6.59 15.62
N LEU A 26 -17.09 -5.90 16.64
CA LEU A 26 -16.50 -6.52 17.85
C LEU A 26 -17.52 -7.35 18.63
N ALA A 27 -18.76 -6.88 18.73
CA ALA A 27 -19.84 -7.59 19.43
C ALA A 27 -20.25 -8.90 18.74
N ASN A 28 -19.95 -9.04 17.44
CA ASN A 28 -20.30 -10.21 16.65
C ASN A 28 -19.10 -11.14 16.37
N THR A 29 -17.88 -10.73 16.74
CA THR A 29 -16.65 -11.44 16.35
C THR A 29 -15.87 -11.92 17.57
N GLU A 30 -15.40 -13.17 17.54
CA GLU A 30 -14.63 -13.75 18.63
C GLU A 30 -13.13 -13.37 18.52
N VAL A 31 -12.80 -12.26 19.18
CA VAL A 31 -11.43 -11.75 19.26
C VAL A 31 -10.75 -12.33 20.50
N VAL A 32 -9.58 -12.96 20.29
CA VAL A 32 -8.80 -13.58 21.37
C VAL A 32 -7.68 -12.64 21.82
N ARG A 33 -7.04 -11.96 20.86
CA ARG A 33 -5.93 -11.05 21.10
C ARG A 33 -6.10 -9.76 20.31
N CYS A 34 -5.82 -8.63 20.95
CA CYS A 34 -5.79 -7.31 20.34
C CYS A 34 -4.42 -6.67 20.57
N ILE A 35 -3.71 -6.37 19.49
CA ILE A 35 -2.41 -5.72 19.53
C ILE A 35 -2.57 -4.26 19.11
N ILE A 36 -2.23 -3.36 20.04
CA ILE A 36 -2.30 -1.91 19.85
C ILE A 36 -0.89 -1.38 19.65
N PHE A 37 -0.61 -0.91 18.44
CA PHE A 37 0.65 -0.24 18.12
C PHE A 37 0.65 1.19 18.66
N THR A 38 1.66 1.52 19.47
CA THR A 38 1.76 2.84 20.11
C THR A 38 3.00 3.58 19.61
N VAL A 39 2.80 4.78 19.09
CA VAL A 39 3.90 5.61 18.58
C VAL A 39 4.36 6.61 19.65
N ASN A 40 3.42 7.18 20.40
CA ASN A 40 3.69 8.14 21.47
C ASN A 40 3.05 7.68 22.79
N GLU A 41 3.56 8.21 23.91
CA GLU A 41 2.93 8.08 25.22
C GLU A 41 1.61 8.86 25.23
N THR A 42 0.52 8.18 24.89
CA THR A 42 -0.84 8.73 24.87
C THR A 42 -1.70 7.91 25.80
N ASP A 43 -2.60 8.55 26.56
CA ASP A 43 -3.58 7.80 27.35
C ASP A 43 -4.58 7.10 26.41
N LEU A 44 -4.54 5.77 26.41
CA LEU A 44 -5.39 4.90 25.59
C LEU A 44 -6.47 4.20 26.43
N SER A 45 -6.68 4.62 27.67
CA SER A 45 -7.63 3.98 28.60
C SER A 45 -9.05 3.93 28.02
N LEU A 46 -9.49 5.00 27.35
CA LEU A 46 -10.82 5.03 26.74
C LEU A 46 -10.96 4.01 25.60
N LEU A 47 -9.96 3.93 24.70
CA LEU A 47 -9.92 2.95 23.62
C LEU A 47 -9.95 1.51 24.17
N VAL A 48 -9.13 1.21 25.17
CA VAL A 48 -9.08 -0.10 25.82
C VAL A 48 -10.44 -0.47 26.42
N ASN A 49 -11.08 0.48 27.11
CA ASN A 49 -12.37 0.25 27.74
C ASN A 49 -13.46 -0.01 26.70
N GLU A 50 -13.50 0.76 25.61
CA GLU A 50 -14.47 0.57 24.52
C GLU A 50 -14.27 -0.74 23.77
N ILE A 51 -13.02 -1.17 23.55
CA ILE A 51 -12.72 -2.48 22.94
C ILE A 51 -13.24 -3.60 23.87
N LYS A 52 -12.92 -3.54 25.17
CA LYS A 52 -13.35 -4.56 26.14
C LYS A 52 -14.87 -4.61 26.30
N SER A 53 -15.54 -3.47 26.35
CA SER A 53 -17.00 -3.41 26.52
C SER A 53 -17.76 -3.85 25.27
N SER A 54 -17.18 -3.64 24.09
CA SER A 54 -17.79 -4.02 22.81
C SER A 54 -17.45 -5.45 22.38
N SER A 55 -16.38 -6.04 22.91
CA SER A 55 -15.93 -7.39 22.55
C SER A 55 -16.91 -8.46 23.00
N LYS A 56 -17.22 -9.39 22.09
CA LYS A 56 -17.95 -10.63 22.42
C LYS A 56 -17.17 -11.55 23.37
N SER A 57 -15.84 -11.51 23.30
CA SER A 57 -14.95 -12.41 24.04
C SER A 57 -14.66 -11.86 25.44
N ALA A 58 -14.98 -12.67 26.45
CA ALA A 58 -14.70 -12.37 27.87
C ALA A 58 -13.20 -12.50 28.23
N GLU A 59 -12.42 -13.23 27.42
CA GLU A 59 -11.00 -13.51 27.65
C GLU A 59 -10.08 -12.68 26.73
N LEU A 60 -10.59 -11.60 26.14
CA LEU A 60 -9.81 -10.75 25.24
C LEU A 60 -8.53 -10.24 25.93
N HIS A 61 -7.38 -10.64 25.40
CA HIS A 61 -6.08 -10.13 25.82
C HIS A 61 -5.69 -8.92 24.98
N ILE A 62 -5.32 -7.81 25.63
CA ILE A 62 -4.88 -6.58 24.96
C ILE A 62 -3.40 -6.36 25.26
N GLU A 63 -2.60 -6.26 24.20
CA GLU A 63 -1.16 -6.05 24.24
C GLU A 63 -0.81 -4.70 23.61
N PHE A 64 0.17 -4.01 24.19
CA PHE A 64 0.72 -2.79 23.61
C PHE A 64 2.07 -3.08 22.98
N CYS A 65 2.24 -2.67 21.73
CA CYS A 65 3.47 -2.84 20.99
C CYS A 65 4.02 -1.45 20.62
N PRO A 66 5.04 -0.94 21.35
CA PRO A 66 5.63 0.34 21.05
C PRO A 66 6.38 0.29 19.71
N ILE A 67 6.14 1.28 18.86
CA ILE A 67 6.83 1.51 17.60
C ILE A 67 7.53 2.86 17.68
N GLN A 68 8.80 2.90 17.30
CA GLN A 68 9.55 4.14 17.30
C GLN A 68 8.90 5.16 16.34
N PRO A 69 8.67 6.42 16.79
CA PRO A 69 8.18 7.47 15.93
C PRO A 69 9.07 7.68 14.71
N ILE A 70 8.46 7.65 13.53
CA ILE A 70 9.12 8.08 12.30
C ILE A 70 9.28 9.60 12.36
N SER A 71 10.51 10.06 12.56
CA SER A 71 10.84 11.46 12.88
C SER A 71 12.21 11.85 12.33
N THR A 72 12.34 13.14 12.01
CA THR A 72 13.63 13.77 11.66
C THR A 72 14.49 14.07 12.88
N GLU A 73 13.93 14.02 14.09
CA GLU A 73 14.66 14.31 15.34
C GLU A 73 15.71 13.25 15.69
N THR A 74 15.42 11.98 15.37
CA THR A 74 16.28 10.83 15.64
C THR A 74 17.24 10.53 14.47
N ALA A 75 17.07 11.22 13.32
CA ALA A 75 17.83 10.95 12.11
C ALA A 75 19.07 11.84 12.01
N THR A 76 20.26 11.22 12.04
CA THR A 76 21.53 11.92 11.82
C THR A 76 21.96 11.94 10.34
N SER A 77 21.39 11.05 9.53
CA SER A 77 21.63 10.93 8.10
C SER A 77 20.33 10.63 7.33
N PRO A 78 20.26 10.91 6.01
CA PRO A 78 19.11 10.52 5.19
C PRO A 78 18.83 9.03 5.22
N SER A 79 19.87 8.21 5.38
CA SER A 79 19.72 6.77 5.44
C SER A 79 19.08 6.28 6.74
N ASP A 80 19.28 6.98 7.86
CA ASP A 80 18.60 6.64 9.11
C ASP A 80 17.09 6.88 8.93
N LEU A 81 16.74 8.01 8.33
CA LEU A 81 15.37 8.37 8.00
C LEU A 81 14.70 7.35 7.07
N PHE A 82 15.41 6.90 6.02
CA PHE A 82 14.90 5.90 5.09
C PHE A 82 14.75 4.50 5.68
N GLY A 83 15.43 4.19 6.80
CA GLY A 83 15.33 2.92 7.50
C GLY A 83 14.10 2.80 8.39
N GLN A 84 13.64 3.90 8.99
CA GLN A 84 12.57 3.89 10.00
C GLN A 84 11.25 3.22 9.53
N PRO A 85 10.74 3.45 8.30
CA PRO A 85 9.53 2.75 7.84
C PRO A 85 9.69 1.23 7.76
N TRP A 86 10.90 0.75 7.43
CA TRP A 86 11.19 -0.68 7.34
C TRP A 86 11.29 -1.33 8.72
N GLU A 87 11.85 -0.61 9.70
CA GLU A 87 11.90 -1.06 11.09
C GLU A 87 10.50 -1.19 11.67
N ALA A 88 9.66 -0.17 11.49
CA ALA A 88 8.26 -0.21 11.90
C ALA A 88 7.51 -1.39 11.26
N LEU A 89 7.69 -1.60 9.95
CA LEU A 89 7.09 -2.74 9.24
C LEU A 89 7.55 -4.09 9.81
N ASN A 90 8.84 -4.25 10.09
CA ASN A 90 9.39 -5.48 10.69
C ASN A 90 8.81 -5.75 12.08
N ILE A 91 8.62 -4.71 12.90
CA ILE A 91 7.99 -4.84 14.21
C ILE A 91 6.55 -5.32 14.06
N MET A 92 5.77 -4.71 13.15
CA MET A 92 4.37 -5.08 12.92
C MET A 92 4.23 -6.55 12.51
N VAL A 93 5.04 -6.99 11.55
CA VAL A 93 5.00 -8.38 11.10
C VAL A 93 5.35 -9.34 12.23
N LYS A 94 6.38 -9.06 13.02
CA LYS A 94 6.82 -9.96 14.12
C LYS A 94 5.70 -10.31 15.10
N GLN A 95 4.67 -9.47 15.21
CA GLN A 95 3.52 -9.71 16.09
C GLN A 95 2.48 -10.69 15.51
N VAL A 96 2.54 -10.96 14.21
CA VAL A 96 1.55 -11.74 13.49
C VAL A 96 1.91 -13.22 13.51
N ALA A 97 1.02 -14.04 14.05
CA ALA A 97 1.13 -15.48 13.95
C ALA A 97 0.57 -15.95 12.60
N ALA A 98 1.43 -16.51 11.73
CA ALA A 98 1.04 -16.93 10.38
C ALA A 98 -0.10 -17.97 10.35
N SER A 99 -0.26 -18.76 11.42
CA SER A 99 -1.31 -19.77 11.55
C SER A 99 -2.68 -19.17 11.91
N HIS A 100 -2.73 -17.98 12.51
CA HIS A 100 -3.93 -17.36 13.06
C HIS A 100 -4.67 -16.50 12.03
N GLN A 101 -6.01 -16.51 12.11
CA GLN A 101 -6.81 -15.49 11.43
C GLN A 101 -6.56 -14.14 12.10
N SER A 102 -6.26 -13.13 11.28
CA SER A 102 -5.87 -11.80 11.73
C SER A 102 -6.69 -10.72 11.02
N THR A 103 -7.08 -9.67 11.72
CA THR A 103 -7.73 -8.49 11.12
C THR A 103 -6.96 -7.23 11.47
N PHE A 104 -6.58 -6.47 10.46
CA PHE A 104 -5.82 -5.23 10.58
C PHE A 104 -6.74 -4.05 10.33
N PHE A 105 -6.84 -3.14 11.30
CA PHE A 105 -7.71 -1.96 11.23
C PHE A 105 -6.91 -0.70 10.93
N GLY A 106 -7.09 -0.16 9.71
CA GLY A 106 -6.53 1.12 9.28
C GLY A 106 -7.55 2.27 9.33
N GLY A 107 -7.08 3.49 9.11
CA GLY A 107 -7.91 4.69 8.93
C GLY A 107 -7.77 5.74 10.04
N ARG A 108 -7.20 5.37 11.19
CA ARG A 108 -6.96 6.29 12.32
C ARG A 108 -5.48 6.54 12.60
N GLY A 109 -4.57 5.80 11.95
CA GLY A 109 -3.14 6.06 12.02
C GLY A 109 -2.71 7.28 11.18
N SER A 110 -1.40 7.55 11.14
CA SER A 110 -0.84 8.39 10.08
C SER A 110 -0.95 7.66 8.74
N ALA A 111 -0.90 8.39 7.62
CA ALA A 111 -1.03 7.74 6.31
C ALA A 111 0.11 6.74 6.04
N LEU A 112 1.32 7.00 6.56
CA LEU A 112 2.44 6.07 6.52
C LEU A 112 2.16 4.80 7.32
N TYR A 113 1.72 4.95 8.57
CA TYR A 113 1.46 3.81 9.44
C TYR A 113 0.29 2.96 8.95
N ASP A 114 -0.78 3.57 8.44
CA ASP A 114 -1.87 2.85 7.78
C ASP A 114 -1.38 2.07 6.55
N HIS A 115 -0.46 2.65 5.76
CA HIS A 115 0.14 1.95 4.62
C HIS A 115 0.97 0.74 5.05
N LEU A 116 1.80 0.87 6.09
CA LEU A 116 2.59 -0.24 6.63
C LEU A 116 1.71 -1.34 7.24
N LEU A 117 0.63 -0.96 7.92
CA LEU A 117 -0.35 -1.90 8.48
C LEU A 117 -1.10 -2.64 7.38
N TRP A 118 -1.52 -1.91 6.35
CA TRP A 118 -2.13 -2.49 5.16
C TRP A 118 -1.17 -3.46 4.46
N LEU A 119 0.10 -3.09 4.29
CA LEU A 119 1.11 -3.95 3.66
C LEU A 119 1.41 -5.20 4.51
N THR A 120 1.43 -5.05 5.84
CA THR A 120 1.55 -6.17 6.78
C THR A 120 0.42 -7.16 6.56
N ALA A 121 -0.83 -6.69 6.46
CA ALA A 121 -1.96 -7.57 6.19
C ALA A 121 -1.82 -8.34 4.87
N GLN A 122 -1.26 -7.70 3.82
CA GLN A 122 -1.06 -8.39 2.55
C GLN A 122 -0.02 -9.52 2.62
N CYS A 123 0.87 -9.50 3.60
CA CYS A 123 1.91 -10.53 3.75
C CYS A 123 1.38 -11.88 4.26
N PHE A 124 0.15 -11.93 4.79
CA PHE A 124 -0.40 -13.12 5.43
C PHE A 124 -1.71 -13.55 4.77
N GLU A 125 -1.77 -14.82 4.35
CA GLU A 125 -2.92 -15.39 3.64
C GLU A 125 -4.23 -15.37 4.46
N LYS A 126 -4.12 -15.49 5.79
CA LYS A 126 -5.27 -15.47 6.71
C LYS A 126 -5.52 -14.08 7.32
N ALA A 127 -4.93 -13.04 6.77
CA ALA A 127 -5.11 -11.68 7.23
C ALA A 127 -6.09 -10.91 6.35
N THR A 128 -6.97 -10.15 7.00
CA THR A 128 -7.87 -9.20 6.34
C THR A 128 -7.51 -7.80 6.78
N HIS A 129 -7.54 -6.83 5.87
CA HIS A 129 -7.45 -5.42 6.21
C HIS A 129 -8.84 -4.77 6.12
N MET A 130 -9.20 -4.00 7.14
CA MET A 130 -10.49 -3.31 7.27
C MET A 130 -10.27 -1.85 7.64
N ASN A 131 -11.18 -0.98 7.21
CA ASN A 131 -11.24 0.38 7.71
C ASN A 131 -12.01 0.42 9.04
N ILE A 132 -11.42 1.03 10.06
CA ILE A 132 -11.98 1.03 11.42
C ILE A 132 -13.28 1.84 11.56
N ASP A 133 -13.52 2.83 10.70
CA ASP A 133 -14.70 3.69 10.83
C ASP A 133 -15.93 3.09 10.14
N SER A 134 -15.72 2.40 9.03
CA SER A 134 -16.80 1.71 8.29
C SER A 134 -16.98 0.25 8.67
N ALA A 135 -15.96 -0.36 9.31
CA ALA A 135 -15.86 -1.81 9.51
C ALA A 135 -16.06 -2.59 8.20
N GLN A 136 -15.60 -2.04 7.07
CA GLN A 136 -15.64 -2.67 5.77
C GLN A 136 -14.23 -3.11 5.34
N PRO A 137 -14.11 -4.22 4.59
CA PRO A 137 -12.84 -4.68 4.07
C PRO A 137 -12.31 -3.72 2.99
N SER A 138 -10.99 -3.62 2.89
CA SER A 138 -10.36 -3.07 1.68
C SER A 138 -10.41 -4.11 0.54
N LEU A 139 -10.18 -3.66 -0.68
CA LEU A 139 -10.02 -4.54 -1.85
C LEU A 139 -8.99 -5.66 -1.56
N ALA A 140 -9.43 -6.91 -1.65
CA ALA A 140 -8.60 -8.08 -1.41
C ALA A 140 -7.65 -8.34 -2.59
N PHE A 141 -6.43 -8.81 -2.31
CA PHE A 141 -5.61 -9.43 -3.35
C PHE A 141 -6.09 -10.86 -3.55
N ALA A 142 -6.53 -11.16 -4.76
CA ALA A 142 -6.90 -12.52 -5.10
C ALA A 142 -5.66 -13.41 -5.26
N ASP A 143 -5.83 -14.70 -4.98
CA ASP A 143 -4.87 -15.74 -5.35
C ASP A 143 -4.46 -15.59 -6.84
N GLU A 144 -3.14 -15.54 -7.08
CA GLU A 144 -2.56 -15.43 -8.42
C GLU A 144 -3.05 -16.57 -9.35
N ASN A 145 -3.46 -17.70 -8.80
CA ASN A 145 -3.78 -18.93 -9.53
C ASN A 145 -5.27 -19.19 -9.82
N VAL A 146 -6.19 -18.25 -9.54
CA VAL A 146 -7.62 -18.47 -9.87
C VAL A 146 -7.80 -18.51 -11.40
N GLY A 147 -8.15 -19.69 -11.95
CA GLY A 147 -8.59 -19.86 -13.34
C GLY A 147 -7.52 -19.91 -14.44
N GLY A 148 -6.23 -19.81 -14.08
CA GLY A 148 -5.11 -19.91 -15.02
C GLY A 148 -4.99 -18.74 -16.01
N GLU A 149 -4.07 -18.88 -16.99
CA GLU A 149 -3.67 -17.81 -17.92
C GLU A 149 -4.83 -17.19 -18.71
N LYS A 150 -5.73 -18.03 -19.26
CA LYS A 150 -6.90 -17.54 -20.02
C LYS A 150 -7.86 -16.73 -19.17
N SER A 151 -8.01 -17.11 -17.89
CA SER A 151 -8.82 -16.34 -16.94
C SER A 151 -8.19 -14.97 -16.68
N ASN A 152 -6.87 -14.92 -16.48
CA ASN A 152 -6.14 -13.67 -16.32
C ASN A 152 -6.29 -12.74 -17.55
N GLN A 153 -6.19 -13.28 -18.77
CA GLN A 153 -6.40 -12.51 -20.00
C GLN A 153 -7.83 -11.97 -20.11
N ALA A 154 -8.85 -12.78 -19.77
CA ALA A 154 -10.24 -12.35 -19.79
C ALA A 154 -10.52 -11.27 -18.72
N MET A 155 -9.98 -11.41 -17.51
CA MET A 155 -10.07 -10.40 -16.44
C MET A 155 -9.38 -9.08 -16.84
N ALA A 156 -8.21 -9.15 -17.46
CA ALA A 156 -7.53 -7.98 -18.02
C ALA A 156 -8.38 -7.28 -19.10
N GLY A 157 -9.08 -8.07 -19.93
CA GLY A 157 -10.00 -7.56 -20.95
C GLY A 157 -11.18 -6.81 -20.35
N LEU A 158 -11.79 -7.35 -19.29
CA LEU A 158 -12.88 -6.68 -18.56
C LEU A 158 -12.45 -5.29 -18.08
N LEU A 159 -11.27 -5.18 -17.46
CA LEU A 159 -10.76 -3.88 -17.03
C LEU A 159 -10.44 -2.96 -18.22
N HIS A 160 -9.79 -3.48 -19.27
CA HIS A 160 -9.46 -2.70 -20.46
C HIS A 160 -10.71 -2.05 -21.07
N PHE A 161 -11.77 -2.83 -21.24
CA PHE A 161 -13.02 -2.38 -21.84
C PHE A 161 -13.80 -1.44 -20.93
N HIS A 162 -13.75 -1.64 -19.61
CA HIS A 162 -14.29 -0.67 -18.67
C HIS A 162 -13.59 0.68 -18.79
N LEU A 163 -12.25 0.69 -18.79
CA LEU A 163 -11.49 1.93 -18.97
C LEU A 163 -11.72 2.58 -20.34
N GLU A 164 -11.87 1.78 -21.40
CA GLU A 164 -12.22 2.27 -22.74
C GLU A 164 -13.57 2.98 -22.75
N ASP A 165 -14.60 2.40 -22.12
CA ASP A 165 -15.94 3.00 -22.01
C ASP A 165 -15.89 4.33 -21.25
N LEU A 166 -15.15 4.39 -20.13
CA LEU A 166 -14.97 5.60 -19.33
C LEU A 166 -14.21 6.71 -20.10
N ILE A 167 -13.15 6.35 -20.83
CA ILE A 167 -12.35 7.33 -21.59
C ILE A 167 -13.13 7.87 -22.80
N ARG A 168 -13.91 7.03 -23.48
CA ARG A 168 -14.68 7.44 -24.66
C ARG A 168 -15.97 8.18 -24.33
N GLY A 169 -16.39 8.18 -23.06
CA GLY A 169 -17.64 8.81 -22.62
C GLY A 169 -18.83 8.12 -23.27
N ARG A 170 -19.00 6.82 -23.00
CA ARG A 170 -20.15 6.06 -23.50
C ARG A 170 -21.44 6.69 -22.97
N ASP A 171 -22.34 7.10 -23.87
CA ASP A 171 -23.62 7.77 -23.52
C ASP A 171 -24.61 6.89 -22.73
N ASP A 172 -24.25 5.63 -22.47
CA ASP A 172 -25.08 4.63 -21.80
C ASP A 172 -24.46 4.28 -20.44
N ASP A 173 -24.86 5.04 -19.43
CA ASP A 173 -24.42 4.87 -18.05
C ASP A 173 -24.79 3.49 -17.49
N GLU A 174 -25.90 2.88 -17.95
CA GLU A 174 -26.39 1.59 -17.45
C GLU A 174 -25.50 0.41 -17.88
N ASN A 175 -24.83 0.51 -19.04
CA ASN A 175 -24.00 -0.56 -19.58
C ASN A 175 -22.48 -0.26 -19.53
N THR A 176 -22.07 0.83 -18.87
CA THR A 176 -20.65 1.15 -18.70
C THR A 176 -19.94 0.06 -17.89
N GLY A 177 -18.82 -0.44 -18.41
CA GLY A 177 -18.04 -1.51 -17.76
C GLY A 177 -18.56 -2.94 -17.98
N PHE A 178 -19.68 -3.12 -18.68
CA PHE A 178 -20.15 -4.43 -19.11
C PHE A 178 -19.48 -4.86 -20.41
N SER A 179 -19.04 -6.12 -20.46
CA SER A 179 -18.48 -6.74 -21.67
C SER A 179 -19.15 -8.08 -21.94
N ASP A 180 -19.61 -8.27 -23.18
CA ASP A 180 -20.03 -9.58 -23.66
C ASP A 180 -18.82 -10.48 -24.00
N ALA A 181 -19.09 -11.77 -24.21
CA ALA A 181 -18.04 -12.72 -24.57
C ALA A 181 -17.35 -12.39 -25.92
N ALA A 182 -18.05 -11.75 -26.86
CA ALA A 182 -17.49 -11.41 -28.17
C ALA A 182 -16.45 -10.27 -28.07
N ARG A 183 -16.74 -9.25 -27.27
CA ARG A 183 -15.83 -8.16 -26.91
C ARG A 183 -14.56 -8.73 -26.27
N LEU A 184 -14.72 -9.66 -25.33
CA LEU A 184 -13.60 -10.30 -24.62
C LEU A 184 -12.74 -11.22 -25.51
N VAL A 185 -13.32 -11.92 -26.47
CA VAL A 185 -12.56 -12.74 -27.45
C VAL A 185 -11.55 -11.89 -28.22
N ASN A 186 -11.93 -10.67 -28.61
CA ASN A 186 -11.07 -9.76 -29.38
C ASN A 186 -9.86 -9.26 -28.58
N TYR A 187 -9.98 -9.15 -27.25
CA TYR A 187 -8.88 -8.74 -26.37
C TYR A 187 -7.98 -9.91 -25.98
N SER A 188 -8.57 -11.06 -25.66
CA SER A 188 -7.88 -12.17 -24.98
C SER A 188 -7.00 -13.03 -25.89
N GLY A 189 -6.99 -12.84 -27.21
CA GLY A 189 -6.33 -13.78 -28.13
C GLY A 189 -6.87 -15.22 -28.02
N ALA A 190 -7.90 -15.44 -27.20
CA ALA A 190 -8.50 -16.73 -26.94
C ALA A 190 -9.52 -16.98 -28.04
N GLY A 191 -9.18 -17.87 -28.96
CA GLY A 191 -10.13 -18.36 -29.96
C GLY A 191 -11.44 -18.86 -29.33
N LEU A 192 -12.54 -18.64 -30.06
CA LEU A 192 -13.94 -19.05 -29.84
C LEU A 192 -14.60 -18.63 -28.50
N LEU A 193 -15.82 -18.09 -28.63
CA LEU A 193 -16.69 -17.61 -27.53
C LEU A 193 -16.84 -18.60 -26.36
N ALA A 194 -16.93 -19.90 -26.64
CA ALA A 194 -17.07 -20.94 -25.62
C ALA A 194 -15.89 -21.02 -24.65
N GLY A 195 -14.70 -20.55 -25.05
CA GLY A 195 -13.51 -20.49 -24.21
C GLY A 195 -13.60 -19.45 -23.09
N ILE A 196 -14.29 -18.34 -23.32
CA ILE A 196 -14.41 -17.23 -22.35
C ILE A 196 -15.24 -17.64 -21.14
N HIS A 197 -16.40 -18.26 -21.36
CA HIS A 197 -17.25 -18.68 -20.24
C HIS A 197 -16.52 -19.64 -19.30
N LYS A 198 -15.85 -20.65 -19.85
CA LYS A 198 -15.06 -21.61 -19.08
C LYS A 198 -13.88 -20.96 -18.36
N ALA A 199 -13.24 -19.94 -18.96
CA ALA A 199 -12.15 -19.21 -18.33
C ALA A 199 -12.62 -18.33 -17.16
N LEU A 200 -13.83 -17.80 -17.23
CA LEU A 200 -14.43 -16.92 -16.22
C LEU A 200 -15.20 -17.67 -15.12
N GLU A 201 -15.57 -18.94 -15.32
CA GLU A 201 -16.29 -19.76 -14.34
C GLU A 201 -15.66 -19.75 -12.92
N PRO A 202 -14.33 -19.86 -12.74
CA PRO A 202 -13.71 -19.79 -11.42
C PRO A 202 -13.88 -18.41 -10.75
N CYS A 203 -13.85 -17.33 -11.54
CA CYS A 203 -14.03 -15.97 -11.05
C CYS A 203 -15.50 -15.69 -10.69
N LEU A 204 -16.46 -16.25 -11.44
CA LEU A 204 -17.89 -16.21 -11.10
C LEU A 204 -18.15 -16.90 -9.76
N LYS A 205 -17.59 -18.10 -9.55
CA LYS A 205 -17.75 -18.85 -8.28
C LYS A 205 -17.19 -18.11 -7.07
N LYS A 206 -16.22 -17.20 -7.27
CA LYS A 206 -15.61 -16.37 -6.23
C LYS A 206 -16.22 -14.95 -6.16
N ASN A 207 -17.33 -14.67 -6.84
CA ASN A 207 -17.96 -13.34 -6.89
C ASN A 207 -17.01 -12.21 -7.34
N MET A 208 -16.02 -12.53 -8.17
CA MET A 208 -15.07 -11.54 -8.70
C MET A 208 -15.66 -10.78 -9.89
N ILE A 209 -16.66 -11.38 -10.54
CA ILE A 209 -17.36 -10.83 -11.70
C ILE A 209 -18.84 -11.12 -11.57
N GLY A 210 -19.68 -10.20 -12.02
CA GLY A 210 -21.11 -10.43 -12.18
C GLY A 210 -21.40 -11.00 -13.57
N ARG A 211 -22.51 -11.72 -13.70
CA ARG A 211 -23.02 -12.25 -14.96
C ARG A 211 -24.49 -11.87 -15.08
N THR A 212 -24.83 -11.18 -16.15
CA THR A 212 -26.21 -10.81 -16.48
C THR A 212 -26.61 -11.50 -17.79
N GLU A 213 -27.78 -12.11 -17.81
CA GLU A 213 -28.36 -12.68 -19.04
C GLU A 213 -29.11 -11.58 -19.79
N VAL A 214 -28.75 -11.37 -21.07
CA VAL A 214 -29.33 -10.29 -21.89
C VAL A 214 -30.41 -10.85 -22.83
N THR A 215 -30.17 -12.03 -23.42
CA THR A 215 -31.11 -12.77 -24.28
C THR A 215 -30.82 -14.28 -24.19
N GLU A 216 -31.67 -15.15 -24.76
CA GLU A 216 -31.45 -16.60 -24.81
C GLU A 216 -30.05 -16.92 -25.42
N GLY A 217 -29.11 -17.31 -24.55
CA GLY A 217 -27.74 -17.66 -24.94
C GLY A 217 -26.72 -16.51 -24.97
N SER A 218 -27.11 -15.26 -24.65
CA SER A 218 -26.18 -14.11 -24.57
C SER A 218 -26.02 -13.60 -23.15
N VAL A 219 -24.76 -13.38 -22.75
CA VAL A 219 -24.35 -13.02 -21.39
C VAL A 219 -23.38 -11.85 -21.42
N THR A 220 -23.55 -10.92 -20.50
CA THR A 220 -22.60 -9.85 -20.22
C THR A 220 -21.95 -10.07 -18.86
N TYR A 221 -20.71 -9.63 -18.75
CA TYR A 221 -19.91 -9.71 -17.55
C TYR A 221 -19.50 -8.30 -17.12
N ASN A 222 -19.52 -8.06 -15.81
CA ASN A 222 -18.99 -6.84 -15.22
C ASN A 222 -18.01 -7.18 -14.08
N LEU A 223 -17.05 -6.30 -13.87
CA LEU A 223 -16.04 -6.44 -12.82
C LEU A 223 -16.62 -6.01 -11.47
N LEU A 224 -16.53 -6.89 -10.47
CA LEU A 224 -16.91 -6.60 -9.08
C LEU A 224 -15.66 -6.23 -8.25
N PRO A 225 -15.82 -5.63 -7.05
CA PRO A 225 -14.68 -5.17 -6.25
C PRO A 225 -13.66 -6.27 -5.97
N ASP A 226 -14.14 -7.46 -5.64
CA ASP A 226 -13.30 -8.64 -5.35
C ASP A 226 -12.48 -9.10 -6.58
N GLY A 227 -12.90 -8.74 -7.79
CA GLY A 227 -12.19 -9.06 -9.03
C GLY A 227 -11.18 -8.01 -9.48
N LEU A 228 -11.27 -6.78 -8.95
CA LEU A 228 -10.53 -5.64 -9.49
C LEU A 228 -9.02 -5.82 -9.40
N THR A 229 -8.50 -6.30 -8.26
CA THR A 229 -7.05 -6.46 -8.05
C THR A 229 -6.45 -7.47 -9.04
N LYS A 230 -7.14 -8.60 -9.27
CA LYS A 230 -6.75 -9.61 -10.26
C LYS A 230 -6.77 -9.05 -11.68
N ALA A 231 -7.84 -8.35 -12.04
CA ALA A 231 -7.97 -7.72 -13.36
C ALA A 231 -6.88 -6.67 -13.59
N ALA A 232 -6.59 -5.83 -12.59
CA ALA A 232 -5.58 -4.79 -12.65
C ALA A 232 -4.15 -5.34 -12.76
N GLN A 233 -3.82 -6.39 -12.01
CA GLN A 233 -2.52 -7.06 -12.13
C GLN A 233 -2.33 -7.65 -13.53
N ALA A 234 -3.29 -8.45 -14.00
CA ALA A 234 -3.22 -9.08 -15.31
C ALA A 234 -3.17 -8.04 -16.44
N TRP A 235 -3.94 -6.95 -16.31
CA TRP A 235 -3.91 -5.84 -17.27
C TRP A 235 -2.55 -5.12 -17.27
N TRP A 236 -1.97 -4.86 -16.10
CA TRP A 236 -0.67 -4.20 -15.97
C TRP A 236 0.49 -5.05 -16.52
N GLU A 237 0.40 -6.37 -16.38
CA GLU A 237 1.37 -7.31 -16.96
C GLU A 237 1.35 -7.30 -18.49
N ASN A 238 0.17 -7.11 -19.09
CA ASN A 238 0.00 -7.00 -20.54
C ASN A 238 0.30 -5.59 -21.09
N LYS A 239 0.33 -4.56 -20.24
CA LYS A 239 0.60 -3.19 -20.66
C LYS A 239 2.08 -3.01 -20.99
N ASN A 240 2.37 -2.28 -22.07
CA ASN A 240 3.73 -1.81 -22.36
C ASN A 240 4.23 -0.96 -21.19
N LYS A 241 5.33 -1.40 -20.57
CA LYS A 241 5.93 -0.71 -19.44
C LYS A 241 6.88 0.37 -19.92
N PRO A 242 6.91 1.53 -19.24
CA PRO A 242 7.92 2.55 -19.50
C PRO A 242 9.33 1.99 -19.31
N ASN A 243 10.31 2.46 -20.08
CA ASN A 243 11.71 2.17 -19.77
C ASN A 243 12.10 2.81 -18.42
N ASP A 244 13.04 2.21 -17.70
CA ASP A 244 13.48 2.67 -16.35
C ASP A 244 14.00 4.13 -16.33
N PHE A 245 14.33 4.70 -17.50
CA PHE A 245 14.80 6.10 -17.66
C PHE A 245 13.69 7.09 -18.07
N GLU A 246 12.42 6.68 -18.04
CA GLU A 246 11.31 7.53 -18.46
C GLU A 246 10.88 8.58 -17.42
N LYS A 247 10.31 9.66 -17.96
CA LYS A 247 9.70 10.76 -17.21
C LYS A 247 8.63 10.28 -16.22
N THR A 248 8.44 11.05 -15.17
CA THR A 248 7.56 10.70 -14.05
C THR A 248 6.20 11.38 -14.12
N LEU A 249 5.15 10.69 -13.68
CA LEU A 249 3.85 11.29 -13.37
C LEU A 249 3.66 11.21 -11.86
N ASN A 250 3.69 12.35 -11.18
CA ASN A 250 3.50 12.41 -9.74
C ASN A 250 2.03 12.53 -9.40
N ILE A 251 1.55 11.56 -8.63
CA ILE A 251 0.19 11.46 -8.11
C ILE A 251 0.21 11.91 -6.66
N VAL A 252 -0.48 13.02 -6.38
CA VAL A 252 -0.38 13.74 -5.10
C VAL A 252 -1.76 14.09 -4.56
N PHE A 253 -1.85 14.23 -3.24
CA PHE A 253 -3.13 14.34 -2.54
C PHE A 253 -3.23 15.68 -1.81
N GLY A 254 -4.23 16.48 -2.16
CA GLY A 254 -4.52 17.79 -1.56
C GLY A 254 -5.84 17.80 -0.81
N ARG A 255 -6.02 18.78 0.08
CA ARG A 255 -7.34 19.15 0.61
C ARG A 255 -7.89 20.28 -0.25
N LEU A 256 -9.17 20.22 -0.62
CA LEU A 256 -9.83 21.34 -1.30
C LEU A 256 -9.74 22.57 -0.39
N PRO A 257 -9.35 23.75 -0.91
CA PRO A 257 -9.22 24.94 -0.09
C PRO A 257 -10.59 25.39 0.42
N ARG A 258 -10.61 26.23 1.46
CA ARG A 258 -11.82 26.88 1.97
C ARG A 258 -11.62 28.39 1.85
N VAL A 259 -11.98 28.94 0.70
CA VAL A 259 -11.82 30.35 0.31
C VAL A 259 -13.16 31.07 0.37
N GLN A 260 -14.20 30.45 -0.17
CA GLN A 260 -15.57 30.94 -0.13
C GLN A 260 -16.25 30.54 1.19
N SER A 261 -16.15 29.26 1.54
CA SER A 261 -16.66 28.68 2.77
C SER A 261 -15.63 28.76 3.91
N SER A 262 -16.08 28.88 5.17
CA SER A 262 -15.22 28.67 6.34
C SER A 262 -15.26 27.20 6.77
N ASP A 263 -14.27 26.73 7.51
CA ASP A 263 -14.44 25.49 8.28
C ASP A 263 -15.50 25.66 9.39
N ASN A 264 -15.85 24.57 10.07
CA ASN A 264 -16.76 24.56 11.23
C ASN A 264 -16.25 25.42 12.41
N HIS A 265 -15.11 26.10 12.24
CA HIS A 265 -14.43 26.95 13.21
C HIS A 265 -14.12 28.37 12.67
N GLY A 266 -14.64 28.74 11.49
CA GLY A 266 -14.46 30.07 10.92
C GLY A 266 -13.15 30.29 10.13
N ASN A 267 -12.30 29.28 9.99
CA ASN A 267 -11.01 29.42 9.31
C ASN A 267 -11.17 29.29 7.79
N LYS A 268 -10.43 30.15 7.07
CA LYS A 268 -10.22 30.07 5.62
C LYS A 268 -8.76 29.73 5.37
N TYR A 269 -8.50 28.85 4.41
CA TYR A 269 -7.13 28.46 4.04
C TYR A 269 -6.98 28.42 2.53
N ALA A 270 -5.85 28.97 2.08
CA ALA A 270 -5.52 29.11 0.67
C ALA A 270 -4.87 27.82 0.14
N PHE A 271 -5.08 27.51 -1.14
CA PHE A 271 -4.54 26.27 -1.72
C PHE A 271 -3.02 26.33 -1.91
N GLU A 272 -2.41 27.51 -1.86
CA GLU A 272 -0.97 27.72 -2.06
C GLU A 272 -0.09 26.87 -1.12
N GLU A 273 -0.56 26.58 0.09
CA GLU A 273 0.17 25.74 1.06
C GLU A 273 0.36 24.31 0.57
N PHE A 274 -0.50 23.83 -0.33
CA PHE A 274 -0.34 22.53 -0.99
C PHE A 274 1.01 22.41 -1.71
N PHE A 275 1.48 23.47 -2.35
CA PHE A 275 2.73 23.45 -3.11
C PHE A 275 3.98 23.54 -2.24
N ARG A 276 3.89 24.14 -1.04
CA ARG A 276 4.99 24.08 -0.05
C ARG A 276 5.31 22.64 0.30
N PHE A 277 4.26 21.83 0.42
CA PHE A 277 4.36 20.40 0.67
C PHE A 277 4.94 19.61 -0.51
N MET A 278 4.66 20.00 -1.75
CA MET A 278 5.21 19.32 -2.94
C MET A 278 6.65 19.69 -3.29
N TYR A 279 7.20 20.76 -2.71
CA TYR A 279 8.55 21.23 -3.01
C TYR A 279 9.65 20.14 -2.93
N PRO A 280 9.65 19.21 -1.95
CA PRO A 280 10.61 18.10 -1.90
C PRO A 280 10.55 17.15 -3.11
N LEU A 281 9.41 17.09 -3.82
CA LEU A 281 9.22 16.21 -4.97
C LEU A 281 9.69 16.85 -6.29
N GLN A 282 10.03 18.14 -6.30
CA GLN A 282 10.40 18.87 -7.51
C GLN A 282 11.89 18.71 -7.88
N PRO A 283 12.24 18.77 -9.18
CA PRO A 283 11.36 18.96 -10.34
C PRO A 283 10.56 17.70 -10.71
N VAL A 284 9.34 17.91 -11.25
CA VAL A 284 8.43 16.82 -11.68
C VAL A 284 8.07 16.99 -13.16
N ASP A 285 8.07 15.89 -13.92
CA ASP A 285 7.73 15.96 -15.36
C ASP A 285 6.22 16.10 -15.58
N GLY A 286 5.44 15.31 -14.85
CA GLY A 286 3.98 15.28 -14.89
C GLY A 286 3.36 15.37 -13.50
N LEU A 287 2.18 15.97 -13.42
CA LEU A 287 1.44 16.13 -12.16
C LEU A 287 -0.03 15.74 -12.32
N MET A 288 -0.52 14.90 -11.41
CA MET A 288 -1.93 14.59 -11.21
C MET A 288 -2.28 14.81 -9.74
N THR A 289 -3.12 15.80 -9.47
CA THR A 289 -3.59 16.09 -8.12
C THR A 289 -4.95 15.46 -7.87
N VAL A 290 -5.08 14.77 -6.74
CA VAL A 290 -6.36 14.31 -6.17
C VAL A 290 -6.73 15.24 -5.02
N VAL A 291 -7.71 16.10 -5.25
CA VAL A 291 -8.19 17.10 -4.31
C VAL A 291 -9.37 16.54 -3.53
N GLN A 292 -9.33 16.60 -2.20
CA GLN A 292 -10.28 15.88 -1.35
C GLN A 292 -10.97 16.80 -0.34
N ARG A 293 -12.24 16.55 -0.04
CA ARG A 293 -13.02 17.27 1.00
C ARG A 293 -14.03 16.35 1.67
N ILE A 294 -14.22 16.54 2.98
CA ILE A 294 -15.45 16.13 3.67
C ILE A 294 -16.25 17.41 3.93
N ASP A 295 -17.53 17.37 3.56
CA ASP A 295 -18.51 18.43 3.76
C ASP A 295 -19.91 17.83 3.83
N ASP A 296 -20.53 17.91 5.00
CA ASP A 296 -21.86 17.34 5.25
C ASP A 296 -22.96 18.05 4.45
N ASP A 297 -22.70 19.27 3.95
CA ASP A 297 -23.63 20.01 3.07
C ASP A 297 -23.67 19.45 1.64
N ILE A 298 -22.71 18.59 1.27
CA ILE A 298 -22.63 17.97 -0.05
C ILE A 298 -23.28 16.59 0.03
N GLU A 299 -24.41 16.41 -0.65
CA GLU A 299 -25.11 15.13 -0.65
C GLU A 299 -24.29 14.05 -1.38
N GLY A 300 -24.07 12.93 -0.71
CA GLY A 300 -23.45 11.74 -1.29
C GLY A 300 -21.93 11.85 -1.48
N THR A 301 -21.38 10.82 -2.11
CA THR A 301 -19.96 10.66 -2.39
C THR A 301 -19.70 10.87 -3.88
N HIS A 302 -18.62 11.59 -4.22
CA HIS A 302 -18.32 11.93 -5.61
C HIS A 302 -16.86 11.70 -5.94
N ILE A 303 -16.60 11.14 -7.14
CA ILE A 303 -15.28 11.08 -7.78
C ILE A 303 -15.47 11.68 -9.18
N LEU A 304 -14.89 12.86 -9.40
CA LEU A 304 -15.08 13.63 -10.63
C LEU A 304 -13.74 14.19 -11.10
N THR A 305 -13.62 14.49 -12.39
CA THR A 305 -12.55 15.39 -12.81
C THR A 305 -12.80 16.80 -12.27
N LEU A 306 -11.77 17.61 -12.11
CA LEU A 306 -11.91 18.98 -11.60
C LEU A 306 -12.82 19.83 -12.50
N ASN A 307 -12.85 19.57 -13.80
CA ASN A 307 -13.75 20.28 -14.72
C ASN A 307 -15.20 19.84 -14.53
N GLU A 308 -15.46 18.53 -14.46
CA GLU A 308 -16.79 17.99 -14.15
C GLU A 308 -17.31 18.48 -12.80
N ALA A 309 -16.44 18.56 -11.78
CA ALA A 309 -16.83 19.09 -10.48
C ALA A 309 -17.24 20.56 -10.56
N ILE A 310 -16.53 21.39 -11.34
CA ILE A 310 -16.89 22.80 -11.55
C ILE A 310 -18.24 22.93 -12.26
N GLU A 311 -18.50 22.08 -13.25
CA GLU A 311 -19.76 22.08 -14.01
C GLU A 311 -20.93 21.59 -13.15
N ARG A 312 -20.76 20.46 -12.46
CA ARG A 312 -21.80 19.84 -11.63
C ARG A 312 -22.17 20.68 -10.42
N PHE A 313 -21.22 21.37 -9.81
CA PHE A 313 -21.42 22.16 -8.60
C PHE A 313 -21.40 23.67 -8.84
N ALA A 314 -21.73 24.12 -10.05
CA ALA A 314 -21.70 25.53 -10.44
C ALA A 314 -22.50 26.45 -9.49
N ASP A 315 -23.65 25.97 -8.99
CA ASP A 315 -24.55 26.72 -8.10
C ASP A 315 -24.31 26.44 -6.60
N SER A 316 -23.25 25.70 -6.27
CA SER A 316 -22.94 25.33 -4.87
C SER A 316 -22.28 26.47 -4.09
N HIS A 317 -22.34 26.39 -2.76
CA HIS A 317 -21.69 27.33 -1.84
C HIS A 317 -20.16 27.24 -1.84
N PHE A 318 -19.58 26.22 -2.47
CA PHE A 318 -18.15 25.97 -2.51
C PHE A 318 -17.54 26.04 -3.93
N ILE A 319 -18.30 26.51 -4.93
CA ILE A 319 -17.80 26.65 -6.31
C ILE A 319 -16.52 27.51 -6.40
N GLY A 320 -16.42 28.57 -5.59
CA GLY A 320 -15.22 29.42 -5.50
C GLY A 320 -13.99 28.65 -5.02
N ASP A 321 -14.17 27.61 -4.21
CA ASP A 321 -13.09 26.75 -3.74
C ASP A 321 -12.54 25.87 -4.89
N LEU A 322 -13.43 25.32 -5.73
CA LEU A 322 -13.07 24.57 -6.93
C LEU A 322 -12.38 25.45 -7.98
N LEU A 323 -12.94 26.63 -8.26
CA LEU A 323 -12.37 27.59 -9.22
C LEU A 323 -10.99 28.09 -8.77
N HIS A 324 -10.84 28.39 -7.47
CA HIS A 324 -9.54 28.78 -6.91
C HIS A 324 -8.53 27.64 -7.02
N CYS A 325 -8.93 26.40 -6.70
CA CYS A 325 -8.07 25.23 -6.85
C CYS A 325 -7.56 25.07 -8.30
N LYS A 326 -8.46 25.16 -9.28
CA LYS A 326 -8.11 25.12 -10.70
C LYS A 326 -7.12 26.21 -11.08
N MET A 327 -7.41 27.46 -10.72
CA MET A 327 -6.55 28.61 -11.01
C MET A 327 -5.13 28.43 -10.45
N VAL A 328 -5.00 27.95 -9.20
CA VAL A 328 -3.69 27.76 -8.57
C VAL A 328 -2.93 26.60 -9.20
N LEU A 329 -3.61 25.48 -9.50
CA LEU A 329 -3.01 24.33 -10.20
C LEU A 329 -2.50 24.72 -11.59
N ASP A 330 -3.31 25.45 -12.37
CA ASP A 330 -2.94 25.92 -13.70
C ASP A 330 -1.72 26.87 -13.66
N ARG A 331 -1.77 27.88 -12.78
CA ARG A 331 -0.66 28.82 -12.57
C ARG A 331 0.64 28.09 -12.23
N ARG A 332 0.61 27.20 -11.24
CA ARG A 332 1.81 26.48 -10.76
C ARG A 332 2.35 25.50 -11.77
N THR A 333 1.48 24.89 -12.56
CA THR A 333 1.88 24.00 -13.65
C THR A 333 2.65 24.77 -14.72
N GLN A 334 2.19 25.97 -15.07
CA GLN A 334 2.88 26.85 -16.02
C GLN A 334 4.22 27.36 -15.47
N GLU A 335 4.24 27.83 -14.23
CA GLU A 335 5.47 28.32 -13.55
C GLU A 335 6.56 27.23 -13.51
N ASN A 336 6.19 25.99 -13.15
CA ASN A 336 7.11 24.87 -13.01
C ASN A 336 7.37 24.11 -14.31
N ARG A 337 6.71 24.49 -15.42
CA ARG A 337 6.77 23.78 -16.72
C ARG A 337 6.45 22.29 -16.61
N THR A 338 5.51 21.95 -15.75
CA THR A 338 5.06 20.58 -15.52
C THR A 338 3.94 20.23 -16.52
N GLN A 339 3.88 18.98 -16.96
CA GLN A 339 2.78 18.52 -17.80
C GLN A 339 1.58 18.11 -16.93
N THR A 340 0.37 18.48 -17.33
CA THR A 340 -0.89 18.03 -16.69
C THR A 340 -1.92 17.66 -17.76
N SER A 341 -2.91 16.87 -17.36
CA SER A 341 -4.07 16.55 -18.21
C SER A 341 -5.37 16.80 -17.46
N GLN A 342 -5.71 15.92 -16.52
CA GLN A 342 -6.86 16.04 -15.64
C GLN A 342 -6.42 15.91 -14.18
N HIS A 343 -7.19 16.52 -13.29
CA HIS A 343 -7.07 16.40 -11.85
C HIS A 343 -8.37 15.83 -11.31
N LEU A 344 -8.30 15.07 -10.22
CA LEU A 344 -9.48 14.45 -9.61
C LEU A 344 -9.93 15.26 -8.40
N VAL A 345 -11.24 15.28 -8.20
CA VAL A 345 -11.92 15.81 -7.02
C VAL A 345 -12.68 14.67 -6.37
N VAL A 346 -12.42 14.44 -5.09
CA VAL A 346 -13.07 13.41 -4.28
C VAL A 346 -13.79 14.07 -3.11
N LEU A 347 -15.11 13.96 -3.07
CA LEU A 347 -15.97 14.57 -2.04
C LEU A 347 -16.63 13.46 -1.21
N ASN A 348 -16.60 13.62 0.11
CA ASN A 348 -17.19 12.69 1.09
C ASN A 348 -16.82 11.21 0.86
N PRO A 349 -15.52 10.87 0.78
CA PRO A 349 -15.09 9.50 0.49
C PRO A 349 -15.48 8.53 1.64
N VAL A 350 -16.01 7.36 1.27
CA VAL A 350 -16.39 6.29 2.21
C VAL A 350 -15.51 5.07 1.95
N ALA A 351 -15.03 4.40 3.00
CA ALA A 351 -14.09 3.29 2.85
C ALA A 351 -14.78 1.94 2.54
N THR A 352 -15.53 1.85 1.44
CA THR A 352 -16.17 0.60 0.98
C THR A 352 -15.43 -0.02 -0.22
N PRO A 353 -15.56 -1.33 -0.46
CA PRO A 353 -15.02 -1.98 -1.65
C PRO A 353 -15.47 -1.33 -2.96
N ASP A 354 -16.77 -1.01 -3.08
CA ASP A 354 -17.34 -0.37 -4.28
C ASP A 354 -16.70 1.00 -4.54
N PHE A 355 -16.63 1.85 -3.52
CA PHE A 355 -15.99 3.16 -3.64
C PHE A 355 -14.50 3.05 -3.95
N HIS A 356 -13.79 2.09 -3.35
CA HIS A 356 -12.38 1.84 -3.67
C HIS A 356 -12.20 1.40 -5.11
N GLN A 357 -13.12 0.60 -5.66
CA GLN A 357 -13.11 0.23 -7.07
C GLN A 357 -13.29 1.45 -7.96
N GLU A 358 -14.34 2.25 -7.73
CA GLU A 358 -14.61 3.48 -8.50
C GLU A 358 -13.41 4.43 -8.47
N PHE A 359 -12.81 4.62 -7.30
CA PHE A 359 -11.65 5.48 -7.13
C PHE A 359 -10.43 4.98 -7.91
N ILE A 360 -10.14 3.68 -7.88
CA ILE A 360 -9.02 3.10 -8.65
C ILE A 360 -9.27 3.21 -10.16
N LEU A 361 -10.51 3.00 -10.61
CA LEU A 361 -10.88 3.16 -12.03
C LEU A 361 -10.70 4.61 -12.48
N ALA A 362 -11.15 5.59 -11.69
CA ALA A 362 -10.95 7.00 -11.98
C ALA A 362 -9.47 7.40 -12.02
N LEU A 363 -8.65 6.89 -11.09
CA LEU A 363 -7.19 7.09 -11.11
C LEU A 363 -6.57 6.51 -12.39
N LEU A 364 -6.93 5.28 -12.75
CA LEU A 364 -6.45 4.61 -13.95
C LEU A 364 -6.83 5.37 -15.22
N GLN A 365 -8.10 5.76 -15.34
CA GLN A 365 -8.61 6.58 -16.44
C GLN A 365 -7.78 7.86 -16.58
N THR A 366 -7.58 8.59 -15.48
CA THR A 366 -6.84 9.86 -15.47
C THR A 366 -5.37 9.67 -15.89
N CYS A 367 -4.73 8.59 -15.41
CA CYS A 367 -3.36 8.24 -15.81
C CYS A 367 -3.27 7.90 -17.30
N LEU A 368 -4.24 7.15 -17.84
CA LEU A 368 -4.27 6.79 -19.26
C LEU A 368 -4.53 8.01 -20.15
N VAL A 369 -5.45 8.89 -19.77
CA VAL A 369 -5.71 10.16 -20.49
C VAL A 369 -4.46 11.05 -20.46
N PHE A 370 -3.70 11.03 -19.37
CA PHE A 370 -2.40 11.71 -19.33
C PHE A 370 -1.41 11.11 -20.33
N GLU A 371 -1.25 9.79 -20.35
CA GLU A 371 -0.28 9.10 -21.21
C GLU A 371 -0.64 9.21 -22.69
N GLN A 372 -1.93 9.20 -23.04
CA GLN A 372 -2.39 9.47 -24.42
C GLN A 372 -1.96 10.85 -24.90
N LYS A 373 -1.91 11.84 -24.01
CA LYS A 373 -1.54 13.23 -24.33
C LYS A 373 -0.03 13.47 -24.32
N HIS A 374 0.70 12.84 -23.40
CA HIS A 374 2.10 13.20 -23.11
C HIS A 374 3.10 12.04 -23.28
N GLY A 375 2.63 10.85 -23.61
CA GLY A 375 3.41 9.60 -23.67
C GLY A 375 3.49 8.87 -22.33
N LEU A 376 4.01 7.65 -22.36
CA LEU A 376 4.17 6.76 -21.19
C LEU A 376 4.95 7.44 -20.06
N ARG A 377 4.59 7.12 -18.81
CA ARG A 377 5.23 7.67 -17.61
C ARG A 377 5.40 6.63 -16.52
N ASN A 378 6.43 6.83 -15.71
CA ASN A 378 6.57 6.18 -14.41
C ASN A 378 5.65 6.86 -13.40
N TRP A 379 4.60 6.16 -12.96
CA TRP A 379 3.65 6.70 -11.97
C TRP A 379 4.28 6.66 -10.58
N MET A 380 4.51 7.82 -9.97
CA MET A 380 5.01 7.95 -8.60
C MET A 380 3.89 8.44 -7.69
N ILE A 381 3.72 7.79 -6.54
CA ILE A 381 2.59 8.05 -5.65
C ILE A 381 3.07 8.59 -4.32
N ASP A 382 2.56 9.76 -3.94
CA ASP A 382 2.76 10.33 -2.64
C ASP A 382 1.61 9.94 -1.69
N ILE A 383 1.92 9.12 -0.68
CA ILE A 383 0.92 8.63 0.28
C ILE A 383 0.73 9.54 1.50
N THR A 384 1.30 10.75 1.52
CA THR A 384 1.33 11.56 2.75
C THR A 384 -0.03 12.11 3.16
N LYS A 385 -0.80 12.60 2.19
CA LYS A 385 -2.05 13.34 2.42
C LYS A 385 -3.36 12.70 1.92
N PRO A 386 -3.47 11.44 1.46
CA PRO A 386 -4.78 10.82 1.26
C PRO A 386 -5.65 10.91 2.53
N MET A 387 -6.95 11.11 2.36
CA MET A 387 -7.93 10.99 3.45
C MET A 387 -7.97 9.55 3.95
N ALA A 388 -8.30 9.35 5.23
CA ALA A 388 -8.38 8.03 5.87
C ALA A 388 -9.14 6.99 5.01
N SER A 389 -10.29 7.39 4.45
CA SER A 389 -11.13 6.54 3.62
C SER A 389 -10.47 6.06 2.31
N LEU A 390 -9.42 6.75 1.85
CA LEU A 390 -8.73 6.47 0.57
C LEU A 390 -7.40 5.73 0.76
N ARG A 391 -6.81 5.74 1.96
CA ARG A 391 -5.43 5.27 2.18
C ARG A 391 -5.18 3.84 1.72
N SER A 392 -6.11 2.91 1.99
CA SER A 392 -6.00 1.53 1.53
C SER A 392 -6.11 1.43 0.01
N ALA A 393 -7.04 2.15 -0.63
CA ALA A 393 -7.17 2.16 -2.08
C ALA A 393 -5.94 2.73 -2.78
N VAL A 394 -5.34 3.81 -2.23
CA VAL A 394 -4.08 4.37 -2.73
C VAL A 394 -2.93 3.38 -2.56
N SER A 395 -2.86 2.68 -1.43
CA SER A 395 -1.86 1.64 -1.19
C SER A 395 -2.03 0.48 -2.17
N THR A 396 -3.26 0.00 -2.37
CA THR A 396 -3.62 -1.01 -3.36
C THR A 396 -3.22 -0.58 -4.76
N PHE A 397 -3.58 0.63 -5.20
CA PHE A 397 -3.18 1.17 -6.50
C PHE A 397 -1.65 1.16 -6.66
N SER A 398 -0.93 1.71 -5.69
CA SER A 398 0.53 1.77 -5.73
C SER A 398 1.19 0.40 -5.84
N PHE A 399 0.58 -0.60 -5.20
CA PHE A 399 1.08 -1.96 -5.20
C PHE A 399 0.77 -2.66 -6.52
N LEU A 400 -0.47 -2.60 -7.01
CA LEU A 400 -0.91 -3.24 -8.25
C LEU A 400 -0.01 -2.86 -9.44
N PHE A 401 0.33 -1.58 -9.54
CA PHE A 401 1.10 -1.03 -10.66
C PHE A 401 2.61 -0.95 -10.40
N ASN A 402 3.09 -1.48 -9.26
CA ASN A 402 4.50 -1.40 -8.86
C ASN A 402 5.04 0.04 -8.90
N SER A 403 4.20 1.00 -8.52
CA SER A 403 4.53 2.42 -8.54
C SER A 403 5.51 2.74 -7.41
N PRO A 404 6.58 3.52 -7.66
CA PRO A 404 7.38 4.10 -6.60
C PRO A 404 6.50 4.91 -5.65
N THR A 405 6.56 4.59 -4.36
CA THR A 405 5.73 5.21 -3.33
C THR A 405 6.62 6.03 -2.40
N SER A 406 6.20 7.26 -2.12
CA SER A 406 6.89 8.16 -1.19
C SER A 406 5.99 8.68 -0.09
N TYR A 407 6.59 9.01 1.04
CA TYR A 407 5.97 9.75 2.14
C TYR A 407 6.87 10.93 2.51
N ILE A 408 6.29 12.11 2.64
CA ILE A 408 7.00 13.35 2.98
C ILE A 408 6.78 13.61 4.47
N ILE A 409 7.86 13.54 5.25
CA ILE A 409 7.83 13.93 6.66
C ILE A 409 7.65 15.45 6.75
N LYS A 410 6.77 15.86 7.66
CA LYS A 410 6.67 17.27 8.07
C LYS A 410 7.63 17.48 9.23
N ASP A 411 8.53 18.45 9.10
CA ASP A 411 9.23 18.96 10.28
C ASP A 411 8.22 19.63 11.21
N ASP A 412 8.26 19.26 12.48
CA ASP A 412 7.44 19.91 13.49
C ASP A 412 8.06 21.26 13.85
N GLU A 413 7.59 22.32 13.19
CA GLU A 413 8.05 23.69 13.45
C GLU A 413 7.79 24.14 14.91
N SER A 414 6.91 23.44 15.65
CA SER A 414 6.52 23.81 17.01
C SER A 414 7.58 23.53 18.09
N VAL A 415 8.57 22.68 17.80
CA VAL A 415 9.60 22.25 18.77
C VAL A 415 10.89 23.08 18.68
N GLY A 416 10.97 24.05 17.76
CA GLY A 416 12.11 24.98 17.64
C GLY A 416 13.45 24.32 17.24
N LYS A 417 13.48 23.01 17.02
CA LYS A 417 14.63 22.27 16.47
C LYS A 417 14.40 22.05 14.98
N VAL A 418 15.08 22.86 14.16
CA VAL A 418 15.11 22.65 12.71
C VAL A 418 15.91 21.38 12.42
N SER A 419 15.35 20.46 11.62
CA SER A 419 16.07 19.24 11.23
C SER A 419 17.39 19.59 10.55
N PRO A 420 18.49 18.86 10.83
CA PRO A 420 19.73 19.01 10.07
C PRO A 420 19.60 18.52 8.61
N LEU A 421 18.50 17.86 8.27
CA LEU A 421 18.27 17.31 6.94
C LEU A 421 17.74 18.37 5.98
N ARG A 422 18.24 18.35 4.74
CA ARG A 422 17.71 19.20 3.67
C ARG A 422 16.28 18.78 3.34
N VAL A 423 15.46 19.74 2.93
CA VAL A 423 14.06 19.54 2.49
C VAL A 423 13.90 18.39 1.48
N LYS A 424 14.84 18.23 0.54
CA LYS A 424 14.84 17.12 -0.43
C LYS A 424 14.98 15.72 0.19
N HIS A 425 15.46 15.60 1.41
CA HIS A 425 15.58 14.34 2.14
C HIS A 425 14.32 14.02 2.96
N MET A 426 13.35 14.93 3.04
CA MET A 426 12.10 14.72 3.77
C MET A 426 11.15 13.78 3.02
N ALA A 427 11.31 13.65 1.71
CA ALA A 427 10.60 12.66 0.90
C ALA A 427 11.31 11.30 1.00
N MET A 428 10.72 10.39 1.76
CA MET A 428 11.22 9.03 1.93
C MET A 428 10.52 8.09 0.96
N ARG A 429 11.28 7.14 0.39
CA ARG A 429 10.67 5.98 -0.25
C ARG A 429 10.14 5.03 0.83
N VAL A 430 8.95 4.50 0.63
CA VAL A 430 8.30 3.59 1.58
C VAL A 430 8.23 2.17 1.01
N PRO A 431 8.20 1.13 1.88
CA PRO A 431 8.02 -0.26 1.44
C PRO A 431 6.75 -0.42 0.60
N ASN A 432 6.82 -1.14 -0.52
CA ASN A 432 5.67 -1.43 -1.40
C ASN A 432 5.85 -2.83 -2.06
N ARG A 433 5.37 -3.08 -3.28
CA ARG A 433 5.37 -4.40 -3.97
C ARG A 433 6.73 -5.11 -4.04
N SER A 434 7.85 -4.38 -4.09
CA SER A 434 9.20 -4.97 -4.13
C SER A 434 9.50 -5.87 -2.92
N ALA A 435 8.93 -5.58 -1.76
CA ALA A 435 9.09 -6.39 -0.56
C ALA A 435 8.26 -7.69 -0.60
N TYR A 436 7.06 -7.64 -1.20
CA TYR A 436 6.12 -8.76 -1.25
C TYR A 436 6.40 -9.73 -2.42
N GLY A 437 6.61 -9.20 -3.63
CA GLY A 437 6.81 -10.05 -4.81
C GLY A 437 8.04 -10.95 -4.71
N VAL A 438 9.08 -10.49 -3.99
CA VAL A 438 10.26 -11.30 -3.73
C VAL A 438 10.03 -12.32 -2.61
N LEU A 439 9.20 -12.01 -1.61
CA LEU A 439 8.78 -13.00 -0.60
C LEU A 439 8.02 -14.16 -1.24
N GLY A 440 7.04 -13.89 -2.11
CA GLY A 440 6.28 -14.93 -2.81
C GLY A 440 7.17 -15.87 -3.61
N GLN A 441 8.11 -15.33 -4.39
CA GLN A 441 9.10 -16.12 -5.15
C GLN A 441 9.98 -17.02 -4.27
N GLN A 442 10.22 -16.62 -3.02
CA GLN A 442 11.07 -17.36 -2.07
C GLN A 442 10.27 -18.33 -1.19
N ARG A 443 8.96 -18.11 -0.99
CA ARG A 443 8.05 -18.99 -0.23
C ARG A 443 7.80 -20.30 -0.97
N ASP A 444 7.62 -20.25 -2.29
CA ASP A 444 7.32 -21.44 -3.12
C ASP A 444 8.57 -22.15 -3.68
N ALA A 445 9.76 -21.81 -3.19
CA ALA A 445 11.04 -22.34 -3.68
C ALA A 445 11.19 -23.86 -3.40
N HIS A 446 10.70 -24.71 -4.31
CA HIS A 446 10.87 -26.15 -4.21
C HIS A 446 12.31 -26.59 -4.54
N GLY A 447 12.90 -27.39 -3.66
CA GLY A 447 14.16 -28.12 -3.91
C GLY A 447 15.42 -27.23 -3.95
N ASN A 448 15.74 -26.68 -5.13
CA ASN A 448 17.03 -26.07 -5.46
C ASN A 448 17.13 -24.55 -5.25
N ASN A 449 16.02 -23.87 -4.98
CA ASN A 449 15.98 -22.41 -4.75
C ASN A 449 15.99 -22.02 -3.26
N THR A 450 16.05 -22.98 -2.32
CA THR A 450 16.12 -22.68 -0.88
C THR A 450 17.39 -21.93 -0.50
N GLY A 451 18.46 -22.02 -1.31
CA GLY A 451 19.75 -21.38 -1.03
C GLY A 451 19.68 -19.86 -0.91
N GLU A 452 18.85 -19.19 -1.71
CA GLU A 452 18.67 -17.73 -1.67
C GLU A 452 18.00 -17.32 -0.35
N ALA A 453 16.85 -17.93 -0.04
CA ALA A 453 16.14 -17.73 1.23
C ALA A 453 17.00 -18.02 2.46
N ASN A 454 17.71 -19.16 2.46
CA ASN A 454 18.61 -19.52 3.56
C ASN A 454 19.73 -18.50 3.74
N PHE A 455 20.32 -18.03 2.64
CA PHE A 455 21.41 -17.07 2.66
C PHE A 455 20.95 -15.74 3.27
N LEU A 456 19.77 -15.24 2.88
CA LEU A 456 19.18 -14.03 3.46
C LEU A 456 18.95 -14.15 4.96
N ILE A 457 18.31 -15.25 5.41
CA ILE A 457 18.08 -15.52 6.84
C ILE A 457 19.41 -15.56 7.60
N THR A 458 20.41 -16.25 7.04
CA THR A 458 21.73 -16.38 7.66
C THR A 458 22.41 -15.02 7.79
N MET A 459 22.42 -14.20 6.74
CA MET A 459 22.96 -12.83 6.81
C MET A 459 22.29 -12.00 7.90
N MET A 460 20.96 -12.06 7.99
CA MET A 460 20.19 -11.34 8.99
C MET A 460 20.58 -11.77 10.42
N LEU A 461 20.63 -13.07 10.68
CA LEU A 461 21.01 -13.60 12.00
C LEU A 461 22.46 -13.23 12.36
N MET A 462 23.38 -13.23 11.39
CA MET A 462 24.76 -12.78 11.62
C MET A 462 24.84 -11.29 11.93
N GLU A 463 24.10 -10.45 11.20
CA GLU A 463 24.03 -9.02 11.48
C GLU A 463 23.45 -8.76 12.88
N ASP A 464 22.37 -9.46 13.26
CA ASP A 464 21.75 -9.35 14.59
C ASP A 464 22.71 -9.76 15.72
N LEU A 465 23.48 -10.84 15.54
CA LEU A 465 24.48 -11.28 16.54
C LEU A 465 25.64 -10.29 16.68
N LYS A 466 26.04 -9.61 15.62
CA LYS A 466 27.07 -8.56 15.67
C LYS A 466 26.60 -7.31 16.42
N ILE A 467 25.29 -7.14 16.62
CA ILE A 467 24.67 -5.98 17.28
C ILE A 467 24.40 -6.26 18.78
N GLN A 468 24.35 -7.53 19.22
CA GLN A 468 24.15 -7.85 20.64
C GLN A 468 25.44 -7.66 21.46
N PRO A 469 25.44 -6.85 22.55
CA PRO A 469 26.52 -6.89 23.51
C PRO A 469 26.57 -8.27 24.17
N ALA A 470 27.77 -8.81 24.35
CA ALA A 470 28.00 -10.12 24.96
C ALA A 470 27.43 -10.15 26.39
N GLY A 471 26.22 -10.67 26.54
CA GLY A 471 25.60 -10.94 27.83
C GLY A 471 24.12 -10.61 27.88
N LEU A 472 23.29 -11.45 27.24
CA LEU A 472 21.94 -11.84 27.69
C LEU A 472 21.32 -12.74 26.61
N LEU A 473 21.44 -14.06 26.79
CA LEU A 473 20.61 -15.04 26.10
C LEU A 473 19.19 -14.93 26.66
N GLY A 474 18.46 -13.94 26.16
CA GLY A 474 17.06 -13.67 26.43
C GLY A 474 16.64 -12.62 25.42
N PHE A 475 15.85 -13.03 24.42
CA PHE A 475 15.32 -12.13 23.39
C PHE A 475 14.58 -10.97 24.05
N ASN A 476 15.24 -9.82 24.16
CA ASN A 476 14.65 -8.57 24.61
C ASN A 476 14.57 -7.63 23.40
N PRO A 477 13.37 -7.18 22.97
CA PRO A 477 13.17 -6.45 21.73
C PRO A 477 13.44 -4.97 21.96
N MET A 478 14.71 -4.59 22.10
CA MET A 478 15.13 -3.23 21.83
C MET A 478 16.44 -3.29 21.07
N VAL A 479 16.34 -3.10 19.75
CA VAL A 479 17.50 -2.95 18.87
C VAL A 479 18.15 -1.62 19.23
N PRO A 480 19.44 -1.59 19.62
CA PRO A 480 20.13 -0.32 19.83
C PRO A 480 20.29 0.41 18.50
N GLU A 481 20.08 1.72 18.56
CA GLU A 481 20.40 2.71 17.53
C GLU A 481 21.89 2.60 17.15
N THR A 482 22.21 1.93 16.05
CA THR A 482 23.34 2.26 15.16
C THR A 482 23.44 1.22 14.05
N LYS A 483 23.57 1.69 12.81
CA LYS A 483 24.05 0.85 11.70
C LYS A 483 25.33 0.12 12.12
N PRO A 484 25.53 -1.15 11.74
CA PRO A 484 26.87 -1.70 11.72
C PRO A 484 27.72 -0.85 10.76
N SER A 485 28.68 -0.12 11.32
CA SER A 485 29.70 0.55 10.57
C SER A 485 30.56 -0.48 9.84
N GLY A 486 30.42 -0.55 8.52
CA GLY A 486 31.59 -0.53 7.64
C GLY A 486 32.20 -1.83 7.11
N THR A 487 31.68 -3.04 7.35
CA THR A 487 32.21 -4.24 6.65
C THR A 487 31.08 -5.19 6.24
N GLY A 488 30.81 -5.28 4.93
CA GLY A 488 29.89 -6.31 4.40
C GLY A 488 30.41 -7.73 4.68
N LEU A 489 29.53 -8.72 4.56
CA LEU A 489 29.85 -10.13 4.78
C LEU A 489 30.31 -10.79 3.49
N THR A 490 31.40 -11.55 3.52
CA THR A 490 31.79 -12.40 2.40
C THR A 490 30.86 -13.62 2.30
N PHE A 491 30.69 -14.15 1.09
CA PHE A 491 29.88 -15.36 0.88
C PHE A 491 30.32 -16.55 1.77
N ASN A 492 31.64 -16.70 1.96
CA ASN A 492 32.18 -17.79 2.77
C ASN A 492 31.92 -17.63 4.26
N GLU A 493 31.95 -16.39 4.80
CA GLU A 493 31.58 -16.13 6.19
C GLU A 493 30.13 -16.53 6.45
N VAL A 494 29.21 -16.12 5.56
CA VAL A 494 27.79 -16.48 5.67
C VAL A 494 27.59 -18.00 5.56
N LYS A 495 28.23 -18.65 4.59
CA LYS A 495 28.12 -20.10 4.38
C LYS A 495 28.67 -20.90 5.57
N ASN A 496 29.76 -20.46 6.18
CA ASN A 496 30.34 -21.14 7.34
C ASN A 496 29.45 -20.96 8.56
N PHE A 497 28.99 -19.73 8.82
CA PHE A 497 28.06 -19.48 9.91
C PHE A 497 26.76 -20.29 9.77
N ALA A 498 26.19 -20.42 8.57
CA ALA A 498 25.01 -21.26 8.34
C ALA A 498 25.22 -22.74 8.69
N ARG A 499 26.45 -23.26 8.61
CA ARG A 499 26.80 -24.64 9.00
C ARG A 499 27.02 -24.78 10.50
N GLU A 500 27.55 -23.74 11.12
CA GLU A 500 27.87 -23.70 12.55
C GLU A 500 26.65 -23.38 13.41
N LEU A 501 25.66 -22.68 12.85
CA LEU A 501 24.42 -22.36 13.55
C LEU A 501 23.62 -23.64 13.82
N VAL A 502 23.54 -24.01 15.10
CA VAL A 502 22.63 -25.04 15.58
C VAL A 502 21.24 -24.42 15.67
N SER A 503 20.38 -24.67 14.69
CA SER A 503 18.97 -24.28 14.70
C SER A 503 18.09 -25.42 14.22
N GLU A 504 16.79 -25.35 14.54
CA GLU A 504 15.78 -26.33 14.09
C GLU A 504 15.66 -26.38 12.56
N ILE A 505 16.12 -25.33 11.87
CA ILE A 505 16.09 -25.19 10.41
C ILE A 505 17.50 -25.33 9.86
N ASN A 506 17.75 -26.31 8.99
CA ASN A 506 19.05 -26.44 8.32
C ASN A 506 19.28 -25.30 7.30
N LEU A 507 19.85 -24.19 7.77
CA LEU A 507 20.16 -23.02 6.96
C LEU A 507 21.33 -23.24 5.99
N ALA A 508 22.18 -24.25 6.16
CA ALA A 508 23.23 -24.55 5.18
C ALA A 508 22.68 -25.13 3.86
N LYS A 509 21.43 -25.64 3.85
CA LYS A 509 20.83 -26.32 2.70
C LYS A 509 20.68 -25.38 1.47
N GLY A 510 21.32 -25.75 0.36
CA GLY A 510 21.22 -25.01 -0.91
C GLY A 510 22.21 -23.84 -1.07
N ILE A 511 22.92 -23.42 -0.02
CA ILE A 511 23.99 -22.41 -0.09
C ILE A 511 25.27 -23.05 -0.65
N SER A 512 25.31 -23.25 -1.97
CA SER A 512 26.38 -24.01 -2.63
C SER A 512 27.41 -23.12 -3.33
N ASN A 513 26.97 -22.18 -4.16
CA ASN A 513 27.80 -21.34 -5.03
C ASN A 513 27.45 -19.85 -4.90
N SER A 514 28.47 -19.01 -4.70
CA SER A 514 28.37 -17.55 -4.58
C SER A 514 27.52 -16.95 -5.68
N THR A 515 27.93 -17.11 -6.94
CA THR A 515 27.28 -16.47 -8.11
C THR A 515 25.80 -16.85 -8.23
N ARG A 516 25.50 -18.14 -8.04
CA ARG A 516 24.12 -18.66 -8.16
C ARG A 516 23.20 -18.20 -7.03
N THR A 517 23.75 -17.86 -5.87
CA THR A 517 22.98 -17.43 -4.70
C THR A 517 22.93 -15.90 -4.57
N THR A 518 24.05 -15.20 -4.81
CA THR A 518 24.14 -13.75 -4.56
C THR A 518 23.67 -12.92 -5.75
N ASP A 519 23.96 -13.32 -6.99
CA ASP A 519 23.63 -12.49 -8.15
C ASP A 519 22.11 -12.28 -8.30
N PRO A 520 21.25 -13.31 -8.16
CA PRO A 520 19.81 -13.10 -8.18
C PRO A 520 19.31 -12.20 -7.04
N LEU A 521 19.94 -12.28 -5.85
CA LEU A 521 19.58 -11.42 -4.71
C LEU A 521 20.00 -9.96 -4.95
N VAL A 522 21.14 -9.73 -5.60
CA VAL A 522 21.60 -8.40 -6.02
C VAL A 522 20.70 -7.82 -7.11
N THR A 523 20.37 -8.61 -8.14
CA THR A 523 19.46 -8.18 -9.21
C THR A 523 18.07 -7.81 -8.67
N ARG A 524 17.58 -8.52 -7.64
CA ARG A 524 16.31 -8.20 -6.96
C ARG A 524 16.42 -7.07 -5.94
N GLY A 525 17.61 -6.50 -5.71
CA GLY A 525 17.83 -5.42 -4.77
C GLY A 525 17.67 -5.82 -3.29
N LEU A 526 17.78 -7.10 -2.96
CA LEU A 526 17.76 -7.59 -1.57
C LEU A 526 19.13 -7.55 -0.90
N VAL A 527 20.18 -7.64 -1.71
CA VAL A 527 21.56 -7.61 -1.25
C VAL A 527 22.32 -6.58 -2.07
N GLU A 528 23.09 -5.74 -1.40
CA GLU A 528 24.04 -4.84 -2.04
C GLU A 528 25.43 -5.45 -2.04
N LYS A 529 26.10 -5.36 -3.18
CA LYS A 529 27.50 -5.76 -3.33
C LYS A 529 28.38 -4.56 -2.97
N VAL A 530 29.15 -4.70 -1.91
CA VAL A 530 30.14 -3.68 -1.49
C VAL A 530 31.44 -3.93 -2.25
N GLU A 531 32.02 -2.87 -2.82
CA GLU A 531 33.26 -2.97 -3.59
C GLU A 531 34.42 -3.46 -2.71
N GLY A 532 35.06 -4.56 -3.12
CA GLY A 532 36.17 -5.18 -2.38
C GLY A 532 36.65 -6.49 -3.01
N LYS A 533 37.86 -6.92 -2.62
CA LYS A 533 38.41 -8.26 -2.91
C LYS A 533 38.80 -8.93 -1.58
N PRO A 534 38.11 -10.00 -1.14
CA PRO A 534 36.95 -10.64 -1.78
C PRO A 534 35.70 -9.75 -1.78
N ALA A 535 34.74 -10.06 -2.67
CA ALA A 535 33.46 -9.36 -2.71
C ALA A 535 32.69 -9.58 -1.40
N THR A 536 32.15 -8.49 -0.85
CA THR A 536 31.34 -8.48 0.35
C THR A 536 29.91 -8.04 0.03
N PHE A 537 28.98 -8.48 0.85
CA PHE A 537 27.54 -8.34 0.64
C PHE A 537 26.89 -7.78 1.89
N GLN A 538 25.91 -6.90 1.72
CA GLN A 538 25.12 -6.32 2.81
C GLN A 538 23.63 -6.46 2.50
N LEU A 539 22.82 -6.72 3.53
CA LEU A 539 21.37 -6.72 3.35
C LEU A 539 20.89 -5.29 3.08
N THR A 540 20.04 -5.13 2.07
CA THR A 540 19.24 -3.91 1.93
C THR A 540 18.09 -3.94 2.93
N TYR A 541 17.41 -2.81 3.13
CA TYR A 541 16.20 -2.79 3.97
C TYR A 541 15.13 -3.79 3.50
N ALA A 542 14.95 -3.91 2.18
CA ALA A 542 14.06 -4.91 1.58
C ALA A 542 14.56 -6.35 1.81
N GLY A 543 15.87 -6.58 1.68
CA GLY A 543 16.48 -7.87 1.98
C GLY A 543 16.29 -8.32 3.42
N ARG A 544 16.49 -7.40 4.38
CA ARG A 544 16.29 -7.67 5.80
C ARG A 544 14.82 -7.96 6.14
N PHE A 545 13.90 -7.21 5.53
CA PHE A 545 12.47 -7.49 5.65
C PHE A 545 12.14 -8.90 5.15
N VAL A 546 12.53 -9.24 3.92
CA VAL A 546 12.28 -10.57 3.32
C VAL A 546 12.92 -11.68 4.16
N ALA A 547 14.16 -11.49 4.64
CA ALA A 547 14.84 -12.43 5.53
C ALA A 547 14.04 -12.69 6.82
N THR A 548 13.52 -11.62 7.43
CA THR A 548 12.70 -11.69 8.65
C THR A 548 11.45 -12.54 8.41
N GLN A 549 10.75 -12.28 7.30
CA GLN A 549 9.55 -13.04 6.92
C GLN A 549 9.84 -14.53 6.72
N LEU A 550 10.87 -14.84 5.93
CA LEU A 550 11.24 -16.22 5.62
C LEU A 550 11.65 -16.98 6.87
N HIS A 551 12.32 -16.32 7.81
CA HIS A 551 12.66 -16.90 9.10
C HIS A 551 11.40 -17.24 9.92
N HIS A 552 10.44 -16.31 10.02
CA HIS A 552 9.17 -16.54 10.71
C HIS A 552 8.39 -17.71 10.12
N LEU A 553 8.25 -17.76 8.80
CA LEU A 553 7.54 -18.84 8.10
C LEU A 553 8.17 -20.21 8.40
N ARG A 554 9.50 -20.31 8.38
CA ARG A 554 10.18 -21.58 8.58
C ARG A 554 10.18 -22.07 10.02
N ILE A 555 10.20 -21.17 11.00
CA ILE A 555 10.00 -21.56 12.39
C ILE A 555 8.61 -22.19 12.55
N SER A 556 7.58 -21.60 11.91
CA SER A 556 6.23 -22.15 11.96
C SER A 556 6.08 -23.51 11.26
N GLU A 557 6.93 -23.81 10.27
CA GLU A 557 6.97 -25.12 9.59
C GLU A 557 7.72 -26.19 10.40
N GLY A 558 8.74 -25.80 11.17
CA GLY A 558 9.58 -26.71 11.97
C GLY A 558 8.98 -27.12 13.32
N GLY A 559 7.94 -26.44 13.78
CA GLY A 559 7.27 -26.69 15.08
C GLY A 559 6.11 -27.69 15.06
N ASN A 560 5.98 -28.52 14.01
CA ASN A 560 4.96 -29.58 13.91
C ASN A 560 5.50 -30.97 14.26
#